data_AF-X1N8P7-F1
#
_entry.id   AF-X1N8P7-F1
#
_cell.length_a   1.000
_cell.length_b   1.000
_cell.length_c   1.000
_cell.angle_alpha   90.00
_cell.angle_beta   90.00
_cell.angle_gamma   90.00
#
_symmetry.space_group_name_H-M   'P 1'
#
loop_
_entity.id
_entity.type
_entity.pdbx_description
1 polymer ?
#
loop_
_entity_poly.entity_id
_entity_poly.type
_entity_poly.pdbx_seq_one_letter_code
_entity_poly.pdbx_strand_id
1 'polypeptide(L)'
;MRKLSLSIKVYIGLIITLAILAALNVFLPQGSFLPTLPEQELPAPKPVLALANACMMLILYGGLGFLGLKLSQRLGFANIWDSKVSNRQRFLIPVLIGIGLGVFLILADAILSKFYPLGPLPHPPFPTSLVASAIAGIGEELIFRLFFISFWVWLISYVILKRKWQNQIFWIVAILSALAFAFGHIPSIMAIFDLKAVNEIPLALMTEIVLLNGVFSLFAAYYFRKFGFLAPVG
;
A
#
# COMPACT_ATOMS: atom_id res chain seq x y z
N MET A 1 -27.66 22.28 -1.39
CA MET A 1 -26.38 21.53 -1.47
C MET A 1 -26.61 20.09 -1.03
N ARG A 2 -26.31 19.08 -1.86
CA ARG A 2 -26.40 17.67 -1.43
C ARG A 2 -25.34 17.41 -0.36
N LYS A 3 -25.74 16.86 0.79
CA LYS A 3 -24.79 16.48 1.85
C LYS A 3 -23.85 15.38 1.32
N LEU A 4 -22.54 15.53 1.55
CA LEU A 4 -21.55 14.51 1.24
C LEU A 4 -21.86 13.21 2.00
N SER A 5 -21.74 12.07 1.32
CA SER A 5 -21.90 10.76 1.97
C SER A 5 -20.78 10.50 2.97
N LEU A 6 -21.06 9.68 3.98
CA LEU A 6 -20.08 9.35 5.01
C LEU A 6 -18.81 8.71 4.42
N SER A 7 -18.94 7.82 3.44
CA SER A 7 -17.79 7.25 2.72
C SER A 7 -16.88 8.32 2.10
N ILE A 8 -17.44 9.37 1.51
CA ILE A 8 -16.64 10.46 0.91
C ILE A 8 -15.95 11.28 2.00
N LYS A 9 -16.62 11.54 3.13
CA LYS A 9 -16.00 12.25 4.26
C LYS A 9 -14.81 11.46 4.83
N VAL A 10 -14.99 10.15 5.02
CA VAL A 10 -13.91 9.26 5.48
C VAL A 10 -12.78 9.22 4.46
N TYR A 11 -13.08 9.11 3.17
CA TYR A 11 -12.07 9.17 2.11
C TYR A 11 -11.23 10.45 2.20
N ILE A 12 -11.88 11.61 2.25
CA ILE A 12 -11.19 12.91 2.36
C ILE A 12 -10.34 12.95 3.63
N GLY A 13 -10.85 12.45 4.76
CA GLY A 13 -10.10 12.34 6.01
C GLY A 13 -8.84 11.48 5.88
N LEU A 14 -8.91 10.34 5.20
CA LEU A 14 -7.75 9.49 4.93
C LEU A 14 -6.71 10.17 4.05
N ILE A 15 -7.13 10.87 2.98
CA ILE A 15 -6.20 11.58 2.09
C ILE A 15 -5.51 12.74 2.82
N ILE A 16 -6.24 13.50 3.63
CA ILE A 16 -5.65 14.57 4.45
C ILE A 16 -4.66 13.98 5.46
N THR A 17 -5.03 12.89 6.12
CA THR A 17 -4.15 12.20 7.08
C THR A 17 -2.87 11.72 6.39
N LEU A 18 -3.00 11.05 5.25
CA LEU A 18 -1.86 10.58 4.45
C LEU A 18 -0.94 11.73 4.05
N ALA A 19 -1.49 12.86 3.60
CA ALA A 19 -0.70 14.02 3.20
C ALA A 19 0.06 14.64 4.38
N ILE A 20 -0.59 14.77 5.55
CA ILE A 20 0.05 15.27 6.77
C ILE A 20 1.17 14.32 7.21
N LEU A 21 0.90 13.02 7.27
CA LEU A 21 1.89 12.03 7.66
C LEU A 21 3.08 12.02 6.70
N ALA A 22 2.84 12.08 5.38
CA ALA A 22 3.90 12.12 4.37
C ALA A 22 4.79 13.36 4.48
N ALA A 23 4.22 14.52 4.82
CA ALA A 23 5.00 15.73 5.10
C ALA A 23 5.82 15.59 6.41
N LEU A 24 5.20 15.11 7.48
CA LEU A 24 5.85 14.91 8.77
C LEU A 24 7.01 13.92 8.67
N ASN A 25 6.85 12.86 7.88
CA ASN A 25 7.86 11.82 7.71
C ASN A 25 9.20 12.37 7.25
N VAL A 26 9.23 13.44 6.46
CA VAL A 26 10.46 14.09 5.98
C VAL A 26 11.32 14.65 7.13
N PHE A 27 10.71 14.98 8.26
CA PHE A 27 11.38 15.53 9.43
C PHE A 27 11.73 14.48 10.48
N LEU A 28 11.29 13.23 10.30
CA LEU A 28 11.53 12.14 11.24
C LEU A 28 12.87 11.45 10.98
N PRO A 29 13.48 10.83 12.00
CA PRO A 29 14.74 10.11 11.85
C PRO A 29 14.57 8.91 10.92
N GLN A 30 15.33 8.86 9.83
CA GLN A 30 15.20 7.79 8.83
C GLN A 30 16.06 6.55 9.16
N GLY A 31 17.02 6.67 10.08
CA GLY A 31 17.95 5.59 10.40
C GLY A 31 18.73 5.13 9.16
N SER A 32 18.94 3.82 9.01
CA SER A 32 19.55 3.21 7.81
C SER A 32 18.58 3.00 6.65
N PHE A 33 17.31 3.38 6.80
CA PHE A 33 16.24 3.09 5.82
C PHE A 33 16.32 3.97 4.57
N LEU A 34 17.02 5.10 4.66
CA LEU A 34 17.46 5.88 3.52
C LEU A 34 18.99 5.95 3.60
N PRO A 35 19.73 5.79 2.48
CA PRO A 35 21.10 6.26 2.45
C PRO A 35 21.04 7.71 2.91
N THR A 36 21.68 8.01 4.04
CA THR A 36 21.73 9.37 4.57
C THR A 36 22.57 10.18 3.61
N LEU A 37 21.96 10.64 2.52
CA LEU A 37 22.45 11.79 1.79
C LEU A 37 22.64 12.87 2.87
N PRO A 38 23.87 13.39 3.08
CA PRO A 38 24.07 14.57 3.90
C PRO A 38 23.03 15.63 3.51
N GLU A 39 22.61 16.53 4.40
CA GLU A 39 21.63 17.58 4.02
C GLU A 39 22.08 18.39 2.79
N GLN A 40 23.40 18.43 2.53
CA GLN A 40 24.03 19.01 1.35
C GLN A 40 23.80 18.25 0.02
N GLU A 41 23.35 16.99 0.07
CA GLU A 41 23.05 16.15 -1.09
C GLU A 41 21.55 16.00 -1.35
N LEU A 42 20.67 16.58 -0.51
CA LEU A 42 19.23 16.59 -0.79
C LEU A 42 18.94 17.46 -2.02
N PRO A 43 18.05 17.02 -2.93
CA PRO A 43 17.74 17.78 -4.14
C PRO A 43 17.00 19.09 -3.85
N ALA A 44 16.45 19.25 -2.64
CA ALA A 44 15.79 20.47 -2.18
C ALA A 44 15.76 20.52 -0.63
N PRO A 45 15.52 21.70 -0.03
CA PRO A 45 15.32 21.82 1.42
C PRO A 45 14.16 20.95 1.93
N LYS A 46 14.29 20.41 3.15
CA LYS A 46 13.26 19.56 3.78
C LYS A 46 11.83 20.11 3.72
N PRO A 47 11.57 21.41 3.98
CA PRO A 47 10.22 21.97 3.85
C PRO A 47 9.63 21.87 2.43
N VAL A 48 10.48 22.00 1.40
CA VAL A 48 10.07 21.86 -0.01
C VAL A 48 9.73 20.40 -0.31
N LEU A 49 10.55 19.44 0.16
CA LEU A 49 10.28 18.02 0.02
C LEU A 49 9.00 17.60 0.77
N ALA A 50 8.78 18.11 1.98
CA ALA A 50 7.58 17.85 2.76
C ALA A 50 6.32 18.37 2.05
N LEU A 51 6.38 19.59 1.50
CA LEU A 51 5.29 20.15 0.71
C LEU A 51 5.06 19.35 -0.58
N ALA A 52 6.11 18.96 -1.28
CA ALA A 52 6.01 18.14 -2.48
C ALA A 52 5.36 16.78 -2.19
N ASN A 53 5.75 16.11 -1.11
CA ASN A 53 5.14 14.85 -0.66
C ASN A 53 3.67 15.04 -0.30
N ALA A 54 3.31 16.07 0.47
CA ALA A 54 1.91 16.35 0.78
C ALA A 54 1.08 16.62 -0.48
N CYS A 55 1.59 17.43 -1.42
CA CYS A 55 0.93 17.70 -2.70
C CYS A 55 0.77 16.43 -3.53
N MET A 56 1.78 15.56 -3.58
CA MET A 56 1.69 14.27 -4.26
C MET A 56 0.59 13.40 -3.65
N MET A 57 0.49 13.33 -2.32
CA MET A 57 -0.56 12.57 -1.65
C MET A 57 -1.96 13.15 -1.89
N LEU A 58 -2.10 14.47 -1.85
CA LEU A 58 -3.38 15.15 -2.08
C LEU A 58 -3.87 15.01 -3.53
N ILE A 59 -2.98 15.26 -4.49
CA ILE A 59 -3.35 15.39 -5.90
C ILE A 59 -3.29 14.03 -6.59
N LEU A 60 -2.14 13.36 -6.55
CA LEU A 60 -1.95 12.11 -7.28
C LEU A 60 -2.66 10.95 -6.57
N TYR A 61 -2.32 10.67 -5.30
CA TYR A 61 -2.95 9.57 -4.55
C TYR A 61 -4.42 9.87 -4.30
N GLY A 62 -4.75 11.10 -3.91
CA GLY A 62 -6.13 11.55 -3.72
C GLY A 62 -6.96 11.53 -5.01
N GLY A 63 -6.38 11.85 -6.16
CA GLY A 63 -7.05 11.78 -7.46
C GLY A 63 -7.29 10.34 -7.92
N LEU A 64 -6.23 9.53 -7.93
CA LEU A 64 -6.29 8.12 -8.34
C LEU A 64 -7.19 7.30 -7.40
N GLY A 65 -7.06 7.49 -6.09
CA GLY A 65 -7.91 6.85 -5.10
C GLY A 65 -9.38 7.24 -5.25
N PHE A 66 -9.70 8.48 -5.64
CA PHE A 66 -11.07 8.93 -5.83
C PHE A 66 -11.68 8.29 -7.07
N LEU A 67 -10.90 8.22 -8.16
CA LEU A 67 -11.26 7.47 -9.35
C LEU A 67 -11.51 5.99 -8.98
N GLY A 68 -10.59 5.37 -8.25
CA GLY A 68 -10.72 4.01 -7.73
C GLY A 68 -11.99 3.81 -6.91
N LEU A 69 -12.32 4.74 -6.01
CA LEU A 69 -13.54 4.71 -5.22
C LEU A 69 -14.80 4.73 -6.10
N LYS A 70 -14.84 5.59 -7.11
CA LYS A 70 -15.98 5.63 -8.05
C LYS A 70 -16.10 4.34 -8.86
N LEU A 71 -14.99 3.75 -9.27
CA LEU A 71 -14.99 2.49 -10.02
C LEU A 71 -15.40 1.30 -9.14
N SER A 72 -14.88 1.21 -7.91
CA SER A 72 -15.26 0.16 -6.96
C SER A 72 -16.77 0.16 -6.66
N GLN A 73 -17.38 1.34 -6.53
CA GLN A 73 -18.83 1.50 -6.36
C GLN A 73 -19.60 1.02 -7.59
N ARG A 74 -19.11 1.28 -8.81
CA ARG A 74 -19.73 0.79 -10.06
C ARG A 74 -19.61 -0.74 -10.21
N LEU A 75 -18.54 -1.31 -9.68
CA LEU A 75 -18.29 -2.75 -9.62
C LEU A 75 -19.11 -3.45 -8.53
N GLY A 76 -19.81 -2.71 -7.67
CA GLY A 76 -20.61 -3.26 -6.57
C GLY A 76 -19.76 -3.82 -5.42
N PHE A 77 -18.51 -3.35 -5.28
CA PHE A 77 -17.70 -3.67 -4.09
C PHE A 77 -18.24 -2.89 -2.88
N ALA A 78 -17.95 -3.42 -1.68
CA ALA A 78 -18.34 -2.75 -0.44
C ALA A 78 -17.73 -1.34 -0.38
N ASN A 79 -18.56 -0.36 -0.03
CA ASN A 79 -18.11 1.03 0.07
C ASN A 79 -17.28 1.25 1.36
N ILE A 80 -16.55 2.37 1.44
CA ILE A 80 -15.71 2.69 2.62
C ILE A 80 -16.52 2.60 3.92
N TRP A 81 -17.73 3.18 3.92
CA TRP A 81 -18.67 3.09 5.03
C TRP A 81 -19.97 2.40 4.62
N ASP A 82 -19.87 1.13 4.24
CA ASP A 82 -21.02 0.30 3.90
C ASP A 82 -21.84 -0.11 5.14
N SER A 83 -23.16 0.10 5.13
CA SER A 83 -24.03 -0.27 6.25
C SER A 83 -24.20 -1.78 6.44
N LYS A 84 -23.89 -2.58 5.40
CA LYS A 84 -23.94 -4.05 5.46
C LYS A 84 -22.69 -4.66 6.10
N VAL A 85 -21.63 -3.87 6.27
CA VAL A 85 -20.37 -4.32 6.85
C VAL A 85 -20.31 -3.90 8.32
N SER A 86 -20.23 -4.88 9.22
CA SER A 86 -20.10 -4.64 10.65
C SER A 86 -18.73 -4.07 11.02
N ASN A 87 -18.62 -3.37 12.15
CA ASN A 87 -17.32 -2.89 12.65
C ASN A 87 -16.34 -4.04 12.96
N ARG A 88 -16.86 -5.24 13.28
CA ARG A 88 -16.03 -6.44 13.44
C ARG A 88 -15.36 -6.83 12.12
N GLN A 89 -16.08 -6.79 11.02
CA GLN A 89 -15.55 -7.08 9.69
C GLN A 89 -14.66 -5.97 9.14
N ARG A 90 -14.99 -4.73 9.47
CA ARG A 90 -14.26 -3.54 9.00
C ARG A 90 -12.94 -3.32 9.73
N PHE A 91 -12.87 -3.62 11.02
CA PHE A 91 -11.71 -3.28 11.85
C PHE A 91 -11.15 -4.50 12.61
N LEU A 92 -11.96 -5.17 13.43
CA LEU A 92 -11.42 -6.20 14.33
C LEU A 92 -10.82 -7.40 13.59
N ILE A 93 -11.52 -7.95 12.59
CA ILE A 93 -11.03 -9.10 11.82
C ILE A 93 -9.76 -8.74 11.04
N PRO A 94 -9.72 -7.62 10.28
CA PRO A 94 -8.49 -7.21 9.62
C PRO A 94 -7.32 -6.98 10.57
N VAL A 95 -7.52 -6.31 11.71
CA VAL A 95 -6.46 -6.11 12.72
C VAL A 95 -5.89 -7.44 13.21
N LEU A 96 -6.74 -8.41 13.55
CA LEU A 96 -6.27 -9.72 14.03
C LEU A 96 -5.48 -10.47 12.95
N ILE A 97 -5.91 -10.37 11.70
CA ILE A 97 -5.20 -10.97 10.56
C ILE A 97 -3.90 -10.23 10.29
N GLY A 98 -3.90 -8.90 10.36
CA GLY A 98 -2.73 -8.06 10.21
C GLY A 98 -1.67 -8.36 11.27
N ILE A 99 -2.07 -8.58 12.53
CA ILE A 99 -1.17 -9.05 13.60
C ILE A 99 -0.58 -10.41 13.24
N GLY A 100 -1.42 -11.38 12.85
CA GLY A 100 -0.97 -12.71 12.48
C GLY A 100 0.00 -12.70 11.28
N LEU A 101 -0.33 -11.92 10.25
CA LEU A 101 0.53 -11.71 9.09
C LEU A 101 1.82 -11.00 9.50
N GLY A 102 1.78 -9.95 10.31
CA GLY A 102 2.96 -9.25 10.79
C GLY A 102 3.93 -10.17 11.54
N VAL A 103 3.42 -11.03 12.43
CA VAL A 103 4.24 -12.06 13.11
C VAL A 103 4.84 -13.03 12.09
N PHE A 104 4.05 -13.48 11.11
CA PHE A 104 4.55 -14.33 10.03
C PHE A 104 5.67 -13.65 9.21
N LEU A 105 5.52 -12.36 8.87
CA LEU A 105 6.52 -11.60 8.11
C LEU A 105 7.84 -11.47 8.89
N ILE A 106 7.77 -11.17 10.20
CA ILE A 106 8.96 -11.09 11.08
C ILE A 106 9.69 -12.43 11.13
N LEU A 107 8.96 -13.54 11.26
CA LEU A 107 9.55 -14.88 11.28
C LEU A 107 10.16 -15.24 9.92
N ALA A 108 9.50 -14.88 8.83
CA ALA A 108 9.98 -15.11 7.48
C ALA A 108 11.30 -14.35 7.22
N ASP A 109 11.39 -13.05 7.54
CA ASP A 109 12.63 -12.27 7.45
C ASP A 109 13.75 -12.88 8.31
N ALA A 110 13.46 -13.22 9.58
CA ALA A 110 14.44 -13.82 10.49
C ALA A 110 14.98 -15.19 10.00
N ILE A 111 14.23 -15.90 9.16
CA ILE A 111 14.65 -17.18 8.56
C ILE A 111 15.38 -16.93 7.23
N LEU A 112 14.79 -16.13 6.34
CA LEU A 112 15.28 -15.92 4.98
C LEU A 112 16.58 -15.11 4.95
N SER A 113 16.74 -14.15 5.85
CA SER A 113 17.97 -13.36 6.01
C SER A 113 19.21 -14.19 6.35
N LYS A 114 19.06 -15.42 6.85
CA LYS A 114 20.19 -16.33 7.08
C LYS A 114 20.76 -16.93 5.81
N PHE A 115 20.06 -16.82 4.69
CA PHE A 115 20.46 -17.40 3.40
C PHE A 115 21.15 -16.39 2.48
N TYR A 116 21.42 -15.16 2.94
CA TYR A 116 22.18 -14.17 2.19
C TYR A 116 22.98 -13.24 3.13
N PRO A 117 24.12 -12.68 2.68
CA PRO A 117 25.05 -11.96 3.56
C PRO A 117 24.64 -10.52 3.91
N LEU A 118 23.51 -10.03 3.39
CA LEU A 118 23.05 -8.64 3.55
C LEU A 118 22.36 -8.38 4.90
N GLY A 119 22.00 -9.44 5.64
CA GLY A 119 21.29 -9.32 6.91
C GLY A 119 19.78 -9.10 6.77
N PRO A 120 19.05 -8.86 7.86
CA PRO A 120 17.61 -8.63 7.84
C PRO A 120 17.26 -7.32 7.12
N LEU A 121 16.03 -7.21 6.62
CA LEU A 121 15.55 -5.99 6.01
C LEU A 121 15.61 -4.82 7.03
N PRO A 122 16.15 -3.64 6.65
CA PRO A 122 16.19 -2.52 7.56
C PRO A 122 14.78 -2.00 7.83
N HIS A 123 14.57 -1.55 9.06
CA HIS A 123 13.31 -0.95 9.50
C HIS A 123 13.53 0.48 9.96
N PRO A 124 12.60 1.41 9.66
CA PRO A 124 12.69 2.77 10.19
C PRO A 124 12.72 2.75 11.73
N PRO A 125 13.51 3.62 12.38
CA PRO A 125 13.55 3.66 13.83
C PRO A 125 12.23 4.18 14.40
N PHE A 126 11.95 3.89 15.66
CA PHE A 126 10.84 4.53 16.36
C PHE A 126 11.14 6.03 16.58
N PRO A 127 10.18 6.96 16.36
CA PRO A 127 8.77 6.75 16.02
C PRO A 127 8.45 6.71 14.51
N THR A 128 9.44 6.88 13.64
CA THR A 128 9.28 6.85 12.16
C THR A 128 8.60 5.59 11.67
N SER A 129 8.86 4.44 12.28
CA SER A 129 8.19 3.17 11.95
C SER A 129 6.67 3.26 11.99
N LEU A 130 6.07 3.96 12.97
CA LEU A 130 4.62 4.12 13.06
C LEU A 130 4.08 5.00 11.93
N VAL A 131 4.78 6.10 11.64
CA VAL A 131 4.39 7.05 10.58
C VAL A 131 4.55 6.41 9.20
N ALA A 132 5.67 5.75 8.94
CA ALA A 132 5.92 5.01 7.71
C ALA A 132 4.89 3.90 7.49
N SER A 133 4.57 3.13 8.54
CA SER A 133 3.55 2.06 8.46
C SER A 133 2.16 2.62 8.14
N ALA A 134 1.78 3.75 8.76
CA ALA A 134 0.49 4.39 8.47
C ALA A 134 0.43 4.99 7.05
N ILE A 135 1.54 5.57 6.57
CA ILE A 135 1.65 6.05 5.19
C ILE A 135 1.53 4.89 4.21
N ALA A 136 2.25 3.79 4.44
CA ALA A 136 2.20 2.59 3.60
C ALA A 136 0.80 1.99 3.61
N GLY A 137 0.22 1.74 4.79
CA GLY A 137 -1.10 1.15 4.96
C GLY A 137 -2.23 1.94 4.31
N ILE A 138 -2.16 3.28 4.26
CA ILE A 138 -3.14 4.08 3.53
C ILE A 138 -2.77 4.21 2.04
N GLY A 139 -1.53 4.59 1.76
CA GLY A 139 -1.04 4.95 0.42
C GLY A 139 -0.96 3.77 -0.53
N GLU A 140 -0.39 2.65 -0.11
CA GLU A 140 -0.26 1.46 -0.94
C GLU A 140 -1.63 0.84 -1.22
N GLU A 141 -2.51 0.82 -0.22
CA GLU A 141 -3.87 0.34 -0.38
C GLU A 141 -4.68 1.24 -1.34
N LEU A 142 -4.50 2.57 -1.28
CA LEU A 142 -5.09 3.51 -2.24
C LEU A 142 -4.69 3.19 -3.68
N ILE A 143 -3.39 2.97 -3.92
CA ILE A 143 -2.87 2.76 -5.27
C ILE A 143 -3.19 1.35 -5.77
N PHE A 144 -2.85 0.32 -5.00
CA PHE A 144 -2.91 -1.06 -5.48
C PHE A 144 -4.30 -1.67 -5.35
N ARG A 145 -5.06 -1.35 -4.29
CA ARG A 145 -6.38 -1.97 -4.07
C ARG A 145 -7.49 -1.06 -4.56
N LEU A 146 -7.57 0.16 -4.05
CA LEU A 146 -8.66 1.05 -4.40
C LEU A 146 -8.59 1.47 -5.87
N PHE A 147 -7.45 1.94 -6.36
CA PHE A 147 -7.28 2.37 -7.74
C PHE A 147 -7.02 1.20 -8.69
N PHE A 148 -5.87 0.53 -8.59
CA PHE A 148 -5.41 -0.43 -9.59
C PHE A 148 -6.39 -1.59 -9.79
N ILE A 149 -6.80 -2.29 -8.73
CA ILE A 149 -7.77 -3.38 -8.86
C ILE A 149 -9.11 -2.87 -9.42
N SER A 150 -9.66 -1.80 -8.87
CA SER A 150 -10.95 -1.29 -9.35
C SER A 150 -10.88 -0.82 -10.80
N PHE A 151 -9.80 -0.17 -11.20
CA PHE A 151 -9.58 0.30 -12.56
C PHE A 151 -9.51 -0.84 -13.56
N TRP A 152 -8.64 -1.82 -13.32
CA TRP A 152 -8.44 -2.93 -14.26
C TRP A 152 -9.63 -3.89 -14.30
N VAL A 153 -10.28 -4.15 -13.17
CA VAL A 153 -11.51 -4.96 -13.15
C VAL A 153 -12.63 -4.23 -13.90
N TRP A 154 -12.79 -2.93 -13.71
CA TRP A 154 -13.76 -2.14 -14.47
C TRP A 154 -13.44 -2.14 -15.96
N LEU A 155 -12.20 -1.85 -16.35
CA LEU A 155 -11.80 -1.77 -17.74
C LEU A 155 -12.01 -3.13 -18.44
N ILE A 156 -11.50 -4.20 -17.86
CA ILE A 156 -11.55 -5.52 -18.50
C ILE A 156 -12.96 -6.10 -18.41
N SER A 157 -13.56 -6.17 -17.22
CA SER A 157 -14.87 -6.82 -17.08
C SER A 157 -16.01 -5.98 -17.64
N TYR A 158 -16.10 -4.69 -17.28
CA TYR A 158 -17.24 -3.86 -17.65
C TYR A 158 -17.12 -3.27 -19.06
N VAL A 159 -15.95 -2.77 -19.45
CA VAL A 159 -15.76 -2.11 -20.74
C VAL A 159 -15.47 -3.13 -21.84
N ILE A 160 -14.40 -3.92 -21.72
CA ILE A 160 -13.95 -4.85 -22.76
C ILE A 160 -14.88 -6.06 -22.86
N LEU A 161 -15.18 -6.72 -21.74
CA LEU A 161 -15.98 -7.94 -21.69
C LEU A 161 -17.47 -7.70 -21.45
N LYS A 162 -17.93 -6.45 -21.54
CA LYS A 162 -19.35 -6.06 -21.46
C LYS A 162 -20.07 -6.64 -20.22
N ARG A 163 -19.46 -6.45 -19.04
CA ARG A 163 -19.91 -6.90 -17.71
C ARG A 163 -19.88 -8.42 -17.48
N LYS A 164 -19.05 -9.16 -18.21
CA LYS A 164 -18.84 -10.60 -18.01
C LYS A 164 -17.59 -10.89 -17.18
N TRP A 165 -17.56 -12.07 -16.55
CA TRP A 165 -16.39 -12.65 -15.89
C TRP A 165 -15.77 -11.82 -14.74
N GLN A 166 -16.52 -10.91 -14.12
CA GLN A 166 -15.99 -9.98 -13.11
C GLN A 166 -15.22 -10.70 -11.99
N ASN A 167 -15.69 -11.86 -11.54
CA ASN A 167 -15.03 -12.61 -10.47
C ASN A 167 -13.67 -13.16 -10.87
N GLN A 168 -13.57 -13.76 -12.06
CA GLN A 168 -12.33 -14.31 -12.61
C GLN A 168 -11.33 -13.17 -12.88
N ILE A 169 -11.81 -12.09 -13.53
CA ILE A 169 -11.00 -10.91 -13.80
C ILE A 169 -10.51 -10.28 -12.49
N PHE A 170 -11.34 -10.21 -11.45
CA PHE A 170 -10.92 -9.72 -10.14
C PHE A 170 -9.73 -10.49 -9.58
N TRP A 171 -9.75 -11.82 -9.60
CA TRP A 171 -8.64 -12.61 -9.05
C TRP A 171 -7.39 -12.53 -9.90
N ILE A 172 -7.52 -12.51 -11.23
CA ILE A 172 -6.39 -12.30 -12.14
C ILE A 172 -5.74 -10.93 -11.86
N VAL A 173 -6.55 -9.88 -11.78
CA VAL A 173 -6.07 -8.52 -11.49
C VAL A 173 -5.49 -8.41 -10.08
N ALA A 174 -6.04 -9.11 -9.08
CA ALA A 174 -5.49 -9.14 -7.74
C ALA A 174 -4.09 -9.79 -7.70
N ILE A 175 -3.89 -10.88 -8.45
CA ILE A 175 -2.56 -11.52 -8.60
C ILE A 175 -1.59 -10.56 -9.30
N LEU A 176 -2.01 -9.92 -10.40
CA LEU A 176 -1.18 -8.94 -11.10
C LEU A 176 -0.84 -7.73 -10.21
N SER A 177 -1.79 -7.27 -9.40
CA SER A 177 -1.59 -6.20 -8.43
C SER A 177 -0.60 -6.61 -7.35
N ALA A 178 -0.69 -7.84 -6.83
CA ALA A 178 0.25 -8.39 -5.85
C ALA A 178 1.68 -8.49 -6.41
N LEU A 179 1.83 -8.95 -7.65
CA LEU A 179 3.13 -8.99 -8.33
C LEU A 179 3.70 -7.59 -8.59
N ALA A 180 2.88 -6.66 -9.08
CA ALA A 180 3.28 -5.28 -9.30
C ALA A 180 3.69 -4.60 -7.98
N PHE A 181 2.98 -4.88 -6.89
CA PHE A 181 3.29 -4.40 -5.56
C PHE A 181 4.63 -4.97 -5.06
N ALA A 182 4.85 -6.28 -5.17
CA ALA A 182 6.11 -6.91 -4.79
C ALA A 182 7.30 -6.39 -5.61
N PHE A 183 7.19 -6.37 -6.94
CA PHE A 183 8.27 -5.90 -7.80
C PHE A 183 8.50 -4.38 -7.73
N GLY A 184 7.47 -3.62 -7.33
CA GLY A 184 7.61 -2.19 -7.03
C GLY A 184 8.61 -1.89 -5.92
N HIS A 185 8.95 -2.87 -5.07
CA HIS A 185 9.96 -2.73 -4.02
C HIS A 185 11.39 -2.98 -4.48
N ILE A 186 11.60 -3.58 -5.67
CA ILE A 186 12.94 -3.90 -6.18
C ILE A 186 13.86 -2.66 -6.22
N PRO A 187 13.44 -1.50 -6.75
CA PRO A 187 14.30 -0.30 -6.76
C PRO A 187 14.73 0.15 -5.36
N SER A 188 13.83 0.07 -4.37
CA SER A 188 14.13 0.44 -2.98
C SER A 188 15.13 -0.54 -2.36
N ILE A 189 14.96 -1.84 -2.59
CA ILE A 189 15.90 -2.87 -2.13
C ILE A 189 17.28 -2.68 -2.75
N MET A 190 17.34 -2.40 -4.06
CA MET A 190 18.60 -2.12 -4.74
C MET A 190 19.28 -0.88 -4.16
N ALA A 191 18.52 0.19 -3.88
CA ALA A 191 19.07 1.41 -3.29
C ALA A 191 19.57 1.20 -1.85
N ILE A 192 18.85 0.42 -1.04
CA ILE A 192 19.19 0.15 0.37
C ILE A 192 20.45 -0.70 0.50
N PHE A 193 20.61 -1.71 -0.36
CA PHE A 193 21.74 -2.63 -0.32
C PHE A 193 22.85 -2.29 -1.34
N ASP A 194 22.78 -1.12 -1.97
CA ASP A 194 23.73 -0.66 -3.00
C ASP A 194 23.95 -1.67 -4.14
N LEU A 195 22.87 -2.34 -4.57
CA LEU A 195 22.90 -3.29 -5.68
C LEU A 195 22.74 -2.55 -7.01
N LYS A 196 23.60 -2.86 -7.98
CA LYS A 196 23.66 -2.18 -9.28
C LYS A 196 22.77 -2.82 -10.34
N ALA A 197 22.44 -4.10 -10.16
CA ALA A 197 21.63 -4.86 -11.09
C ALA A 197 20.68 -5.84 -10.39
N VAL A 198 19.53 -6.11 -11.02
CA VAL A 198 18.50 -7.00 -10.46
C VAL A 198 19.00 -8.42 -10.26
N ASN A 199 19.95 -8.88 -11.07
CA ASN A 199 20.57 -10.20 -10.95
C ASN A 199 21.54 -10.32 -9.76
N GLU A 200 21.88 -9.21 -9.09
CA GLU A 200 22.65 -9.22 -7.84
C GLU A 200 21.76 -9.51 -6.61
N ILE A 201 20.43 -9.44 -6.76
CA ILE A 201 19.49 -9.75 -5.68
C ILE A 201 19.53 -11.26 -5.41
N PRO A 202 19.92 -11.71 -4.20
CA PRO A 202 19.93 -13.12 -3.86
C PRO A 202 18.54 -13.75 -4.03
N LEU A 203 18.48 -14.99 -4.52
CA LEU A 203 17.21 -15.67 -4.75
C LEU A 203 16.34 -15.75 -3.48
N ALA A 204 16.97 -15.93 -2.30
CA ALA A 204 16.28 -15.91 -1.02
C ALA A 204 15.61 -14.54 -0.74
N LEU A 205 16.31 -13.44 -0.99
CA LEU A 205 15.76 -12.08 -0.85
C LEU A 205 14.68 -11.79 -1.90
N MET A 206 14.83 -12.27 -3.14
CA MET A 206 13.77 -12.16 -4.15
C MET A 206 12.50 -12.92 -3.72
N THR A 207 12.68 -14.12 -3.16
CA THR A 207 11.59 -14.93 -2.61
C THR A 207 10.92 -14.22 -1.45
N GLU A 208 11.70 -13.61 -0.58
CA GLU A 208 11.20 -12.79 0.53
C GLU A 208 10.36 -11.62 0.03
N ILE A 209 10.86 -10.81 -0.91
CA ILE A 209 10.11 -9.67 -1.48
C ILE A 209 8.77 -10.13 -2.05
N VAL A 210 8.74 -11.23 -2.81
CA VAL A 210 7.52 -11.77 -3.41
C VAL A 210 6.58 -12.35 -2.36
N LEU A 211 7.11 -13.09 -1.38
CA LEU A 211 6.31 -13.72 -0.33
C LEU A 211 5.67 -12.68 0.57
N LEU A 212 6.48 -11.76 1.11
CA LEU A 212 6.05 -10.76 2.08
C LEU A 212 5.03 -9.80 1.48
N ASN A 213 5.26 -9.31 0.27
CA ASN A 213 4.37 -8.34 -0.38
C ASN A 213 3.21 -9.00 -1.14
N GLY A 214 3.47 -10.15 -1.78
CA GLY A 214 2.48 -10.81 -2.63
C GLY A 214 1.35 -11.48 -1.86
N VAL A 215 1.68 -12.28 -0.83
CA VAL A 215 0.66 -13.00 -0.04
C VAL A 215 -0.23 -12.02 0.70
N PHE A 216 0.37 -11.02 1.36
CA PHE A 216 -0.37 -9.95 2.04
C PHE A 216 -1.34 -9.23 1.10
N SER A 217 -0.89 -8.92 -0.12
CA SER A 217 -1.69 -8.21 -1.11
C SER A 217 -2.95 -8.99 -1.55
N LEU A 218 -2.89 -10.32 -1.63
CA LEU A 218 -4.07 -11.14 -1.95
C LEU A 218 -5.11 -11.13 -0.82
N PHE A 219 -4.68 -11.18 0.44
CA PHE A 219 -5.58 -11.01 1.57
C PHE A 219 -6.21 -9.62 1.54
N ALA A 220 -5.40 -8.56 1.39
CA ALA A 220 -5.88 -7.18 1.31
C ALA A 220 -6.92 -7.01 0.18
N ALA A 221 -6.67 -7.59 -1.01
CA ALA A 221 -7.63 -7.57 -2.12
C ALA A 221 -8.96 -8.24 -1.76
N TYR A 222 -8.93 -9.41 -1.11
CA TYR A 222 -10.14 -10.09 -0.65
C TYR A 222 -10.95 -9.23 0.33
N TYR A 223 -10.28 -8.69 1.37
CA TYR A 223 -10.91 -7.84 2.39
C TYR A 223 -11.46 -6.55 1.77
N PHE A 224 -10.72 -5.93 0.86
CA PHE A 224 -11.16 -4.77 0.07
C PHE A 224 -12.49 -5.04 -0.64
N ARG A 225 -12.57 -6.11 -1.43
CA ARG A 225 -13.78 -6.42 -2.21
C ARG A 225 -14.98 -6.72 -1.30
N LYS A 226 -14.75 -7.45 -0.21
CA LYS A 226 -15.82 -7.99 0.65
C LYS A 226 -16.30 -7.01 1.72
N PHE A 227 -15.39 -6.26 2.34
CA PHE A 227 -15.67 -5.43 3.51
C PHE A 227 -15.34 -3.94 3.30
N GLY A 228 -14.82 -3.58 2.14
CA GLY A 228 -14.57 -2.21 1.74
C GLY A 228 -13.18 -1.73 2.10
N PHE A 229 -12.86 -0.51 1.69
CA PHE A 229 -11.50 0.03 1.73
C PHE A 229 -10.86 0.15 3.12
N LEU A 230 -11.66 0.33 4.18
CA LEU A 230 -11.11 0.41 5.53
C LEU A 230 -10.57 -0.93 6.06
N ALA A 231 -11.05 -2.05 5.51
CA ALA A 231 -10.63 -3.36 5.97
C ALA A 231 -9.14 -3.63 5.68
N PRO A 232 -8.60 -3.44 4.47
CA PRO A 232 -7.16 -3.65 4.25
C PRO A 232 -6.26 -2.52 4.80
N VAL A 233 -6.81 -1.34 5.11
CA VAL A 233 -6.05 -0.20 5.66
C VAL A 233 -5.84 -0.31 7.18
N GLY A 234 -6.79 -0.94 7.87
CA GLY A 234 -6.88 -0.97 9.33
C GLY A 234 -6.21 -2.17 9.99
#